data_AF-A0A521M1Z4-F1
#
_entry.id   AF-A0A521M1Z4-F1
#
_cell.length_a   1.000
_cell.length_b   1.000
_cell.length_c   1.000
_cell.angle_alpha   90.00
_cell.angle_beta   90.00
_cell.angle_gamma   90.00
#
_symmetry.space_group_name_H-M   'P 1'
#
loop_
_entity.id
_entity.type
_entity.pdbx_description
1 polymer ?
#
loop_
_entity_poly.entity_id
_entity_poly.type
_entity_poly.pdbx_seq_one_letter_code
_entity_poly.pdbx_strand_id
1 'polypeptide(L)'
;MTAIDDVWRLEGRPGQIAVRFGWRIAEVARVLIAEKCPDLADAFPFDHQFQGEAEVDSDGWIAIRIRWQPGRQTPMAGAFSNEDSALLHEHLELFNLPFLDQLAKKLGPNWLGPEVFTYVGPISNDCLVWPHLYLYLTSWLDLVAERALELNRQRVLRAIPSPPSYNLAKLFPALWILECEETNIQGTAFALADVGLVTCHHSLGASTRAFQYDAPNQKYSIVVRERNSTIDLAVLELPADALTTLAMGSADAAQQMEHVLVMGHPNYRVGDTPVTIPGLVVGFRTVSGVRRLLTNAAIVAGCSGGPVLDSAGKVIGIAVTGSDKISTQNRTEDHACIPIEALKLIGT
;
A
#
# COMPACT_ATOMS: atom_id res chain seq x y z
N MET A 1 -2.38 48.25 -21.19
CA MET A 1 -2.08 48.00 -19.76
C MET A 1 -3.19 48.65 -18.93
N THR A 2 -4.43 48.20 -19.18
CA THR A 2 -5.69 48.83 -18.71
C THR A 2 -6.77 47.78 -18.45
N ALA A 3 -6.40 46.50 -18.41
CA ALA A 3 -7.31 45.37 -18.23
C ALA A 3 -7.01 44.54 -16.96
N ILE A 4 -5.92 44.83 -16.24
CA ILE A 4 -5.55 44.14 -14.99
C ILE A 4 -6.14 44.88 -13.78
N ASP A 5 -6.22 46.22 -13.82
CA ASP A 5 -6.61 47.04 -12.66
C ASP A 5 -8.09 46.87 -12.29
N ASP A 6 -8.98 46.63 -13.25
CA ASP A 6 -10.42 46.41 -12.97
C ASP A 6 -10.71 45.06 -12.29
N VAL A 7 -9.79 44.09 -12.39
CA VAL A 7 -9.97 42.72 -11.85
C VAL A 7 -9.72 42.67 -10.33
N TRP A 8 -8.97 43.63 -9.80
CA TRP A 8 -8.57 43.70 -8.39
C TRP A 8 -9.29 44.79 -7.60
N ARG A 9 -10.43 45.27 -8.11
CA ARG A 9 -11.29 46.24 -7.42
C ARG A 9 -11.90 45.66 -6.14
N LEU A 10 -11.90 46.48 -5.09
CA LEU A 10 -12.49 46.18 -3.80
C LEU A 10 -14.00 46.49 -3.82
N GLU A 11 -14.77 45.57 -4.41
CA GLU A 11 -16.23 45.68 -4.46
C GLU A 11 -16.92 44.80 -3.42
N GLY A 12 -17.77 45.43 -2.60
CA GLY A 12 -18.64 44.73 -1.65
C GLY A 12 -18.09 44.70 -0.23
N ARG A 13 -18.68 43.84 0.62
CA ARG A 13 -18.23 43.65 2.02
C ARG A 13 -16.92 42.87 2.07
N PRO A 14 -16.11 42.97 3.14
CA PRO A 14 -14.81 42.30 3.24
C PRO A 14 -14.85 40.80 2.90
N GLY A 15 -15.84 40.05 3.41
CA GLY A 15 -15.99 38.63 3.05
C GLY A 15 -16.25 38.36 1.56
N GLN A 16 -16.93 39.27 0.84
CA GLN A 16 -17.14 39.15 -0.62
C GLN A 16 -15.85 39.44 -1.38
N ILE A 17 -15.08 40.44 -0.93
CA ILE A 17 -13.75 40.76 -1.45
C ILE A 17 -12.85 39.53 -1.32
N ALA A 18 -12.81 38.91 -0.13
CA ALA A 18 -11.98 37.74 0.14
C ALA A 18 -12.30 36.53 -0.76
N VAL A 19 -13.60 36.25 -0.95
CA VAL A 19 -14.03 35.12 -1.80
C VAL A 19 -13.71 35.39 -3.27
N ARG A 20 -14.02 36.59 -3.79
CA ARG A 20 -13.70 36.97 -5.17
C ARG A 20 -12.19 36.90 -5.42
N PHE A 21 -11.41 37.41 -4.49
CA PHE A 21 -9.97 37.37 -4.56
C PHE A 21 -9.44 35.92 -4.52
N GLY A 22 -10.00 35.07 -3.65
CA GLY A 22 -9.66 33.65 -3.60
C GLY A 22 -9.92 32.93 -4.92
N TRP A 23 -11.03 33.21 -5.59
CA TRP A 23 -11.30 32.69 -6.94
C TRP A 23 -10.24 33.10 -7.95
N ARG A 24 -9.84 34.38 -7.93
CA ARG A 24 -8.83 34.90 -8.86
C ARG A 24 -7.45 34.33 -8.60
N ILE A 25 -7.06 34.20 -7.34
CA ILE A 25 -5.81 33.54 -6.98
C ILE A 25 -5.84 32.09 -7.42
N ALA A 26 -6.92 31.37 -7.17
CA ALA A 26 -7.04 29.98 -7.58
C ALA A 26 -6.95 29.83 -9.11
N GLU A 27 -7.55 30.75 -9.86
CA GLU A 27 -7.49 30.80 -11.33
C GLU A 27 -6.06 31.07 -11.82
N VAL A 28 -5.43 32.15 -11.35
CA VAL A 28 -4.06 32.53 -11.75
C VAL A 28 -3.06 31.45 -11.40
N ALA A 29 -3.15 30.90 -10.19
CA ALA A 29 -2.26 29.85 -9.73
C ALA A 29 -2.43 28.56 -10.52
N ARG A 30 -3.66 28.16 -10.86
CA ARG A 30 -3.93 27.01 -11.71
C ARG A 30 -3.33 27.18 -13.10
N VAL A 31 -3.47 28.36 -13.72
CA VAL A 31 -2.87 28.65 -15.03
C VAL A 31 -1.35 28.51 -14.96
N LEU A 32 -0.72 29.14 -13.96
CA LEU A 32 0.73 29.10 -13.79
C LEU A 32 1.27 27.69 -13.50
N ILE A 33 0.55 26.90 -12.71
CA ILE A 33 0.91 25.50 -12.44
C ILE A 33 0.66 24.63 -13.67
N ALA A 34 -0.43 24.83 -14.41
CA ALA A 34 -0.67 24.10 -15.65
C ALA A 34 0.43 24.34 -16.70
N GLU A 35 0.94 25.57 -16.79
CA GLU A 35 2.06 25.91 -17.68
C GLU A 35 3.39 25.27 -17.23
N LYS A 36 3.69 25.28 -15.93
CA LYS A 36 4.99 24.84 -15.41
C LYS A 36 5.05 23.34 -15.07
N CYS A 37 3.93 22.78 -14.60
CA CYS A 37 3.80 21.44 -14.04
C CYS A 37 2.38 20.89 -14.31
N PRO A 38 2.03 20.58 -15.58
CA PRO A 38 0.67 20.20 -15.98
C PRO A 38 0.10 19.02 -15.20
N ASP A 39 0.93 18.04 -14.84
CA ASP A 39 0.54 16.84 -14.08
C ASP A 39 0.06 17.14 -12.64
N LEU A 40 0.33 18.35 -12.13
CA LEU A 40 -0.02 18.76 -10.77
C LEU A 40 -1.22 19.71 -10.71
N ALA A 41 -1.76 20.13 -11.87
CA ALA A 41 -2.86 21.09 -11.92
C ALA A 41 -4.11 20.57 -11.18
N ASP A 42 -4.43 19.28 -11.32
CA ASP A 42 -5.56 18.62 -10.64
C ASP A 42 -5.33 18.41 -9.14
N ALA A 43 -4.09 18.56 -8.67
CA ALA A 43 -3.72 18.47 -7.26
C ALA A 43 -3.65 19.85 -6.59
N PHE A 44 -3.91 20.94 -7.32
CA PHE A 44 -3.78 22.29 -6.82
C PHE A 44 -4.82 22.60 -5.73
N PRO A 45 -4.40 23.12 -4.54
CA PRO A 45 -5.34 23.58 -3.53
C PRO A 45 -6.16 24.78 -4.03
N PHE A 46 -7.35 25.00 -3.47
CA PHE A 46 -8.22 26.17 -3.71
C PHE A 46 -9.09 26.24 -4.97
N ASP A 47 -9.16 25.19 -5.81
CA ASP A 47 -10.09 25.23 -6.96
C ASP A 47 -11.50 25.68 -6.54
N HIS A 48 -12.10 24.98 -5.58
CA HIS A 48 -13.42 25.31 -5.00
C HIS A 48 -13.47 25.14 -3.47
N GLN A 49 -12.31 24.90 -2.86
CA GLN A 49 -12.20 24.34 -1.51
C GLN A 49 -11.50 25.32 -0.58
N PHE A 50 -12.04 26.53 -0.42
CA PHE A 50 -11.35 27.53 0.41
C PHE A 50 -12.29 28.39 1.24
N GLN A 51 -11.71 28.99 2.27
CA GLN A 51 -12.33 30.05 3.06
C GLN A 51 -11.51 31.32 2.87
N GLY A 52 -12.17 32.40 2.48
CA GLY A 52 -11.58 33.73 2.35
C GLY A 52 -11.98 34.61 3.52
N GLU A 53 -11.02 35.30 4.12
CA GLU A 53 -11.18 36.32 5.15
C GLU A 53 -10.53 37.61 4.64
N ALA A 54 -11.14 38.76 4.89
CA ALA A 54 -10.52 40.05 4.59
C ALA A 54 -10.88 41.11 5.62
N GLU A 55 -9.99 42.08 5.74
CA GLU A 55 -10.14 43.29 6.54
C GLU A 55 -9.51 44.45 5.77
N VAL A 56 -10.27 45.55 5.69
CA VAL A 56 -9.84 46.78 5.04
C VAL A 56 -9.67 47.80 6.15
N ASP A 57 -8.48 48.36 6.23
CA ASP A 57 -8.14 49.37 7.21
C ASP A 57 -8.41 50.78 6.65
N SER A 58 -8.70 51.73 7.55
CA SER A 58 -8.95 53.14 7.18
C SER A 58 -7.73 53.87 6.63
N ASP A 59 -6.52 53.41 6.94
CA ASP A 59 -5.24 54.02 6.53
C ASP A 59 -4.75 53.52 5.16
N GLY A 60 -5.62 52.87 4.38
CA GLY A 60 -5.37 52.51 2.98
C GLY A 60 -4.69 51.16 2.78
N TRP A 61 -4.81 50.24 3.75
CA TRP A 61 -4.27 48.88 3.69
C TRP A 61 -5.37 47.83 3.69
N ILE A 62 -5.07 46.67 3.09
CA ILE A 62 -5.97 45.52 3.12
C ILE A 62 -5.21 44.24 3.44
N ALA A 63 -5.82 43.43 4.30
CA ALA A 63 -5.42 42.06 4.54
C ALA A 63 -6.45 41.12 3.91
N ILE A 64 -5.98 40.12 3.17
CA ILE A 64 -6.80 39.04 2.63
C ILE A 64 -6.11 37.72 2.92
N ARG A 65 -6.81 36.79 3.57
CA ARG A 65 -6.33 35.43 3.85
C ARG A 65 -7.25 34.42 3.20
N ILE A 66 -6.67 33.48 2.46
CA ILE A 66 -7.37 32.37 1.80
C ILE A 66 -6.79 31.08 2.35
N ARG A 67 -7.64 30.26 2.96
CA ARG A 67 -7.26 28.98 3.59
C ARG A 67 -7.95 27.81 2.94
N TRP A 68 -7.22 26.72 2.76
CA TRP A 68 -7.71 25.56 2.03
C TRP A 68 -8.55 24.75 2.99
N GLN A 69 -9.70 24.31 2.51
CA GLN A 69 -10.73 23.63 3.28
C GLN A 69 -11.08 22.34 2.53
N PRO A 70 -10.24 21.31 2.65
CA PRO A 70 -10.45 20.04 1.97
C PRO A 70 -11.83 19.47 2.28
N GLY A 71 -12.52 18.97 1.25
CA GLY A 71 -13.85 18.38 1.37
C GLY A 71 -15.02 19.36 1.23
N ARG A 72 -14.76 20.67 1.10
CA ARG A 72 -15.78 21.63 0.66
C ARG A 72 -15.92 21.64 -0.86
N GLN A 73 -17.11 22.01 -1.34
CA GLN A 73 -17.38 22.18 -2.77
C GLN A 73 -17.62 23.63 -3.19
N THR A 74 -17.78 24.53 -2.22
CA THR A 74 -18.02 25.95 -2.46
C THR A 74 -17.15 26.79 -1.53
N PRO A 75 -16.58 27.90 -2.02
CA PRO A 75 -15.87 28.83 -1.16
C PRO A 75 -16.76 29.48 -0.10
N MET A 76 -16.16 29.85 1.03
CA MET A 76 -16.86 30.56 2.10
C MET A 76 -16.20 31.88 2.45
N ALA A 77 -17.04 32.87 2.76
CA ALA A 77 -16.61 34.12 3.34
C ALA A 77 -16.51 33.97 4.87
N GLY A 78 -15.40 34.43 5.43
CA GLY A 78 -15.19 34.60 6.86
C GLY A 78 -14.71 36.01 7.18
N ALA A 79 -14.46 36.25 8.47
CA ALA A 79 -13.82 37.45 8.97
C ALA A 79 -12.63 37.03 9.84
N PHE A 80 -11.62 37.88 9.93
CA PHE A 80 -10.53 37.66 10.87
C PHE A 80 -11.08 37.60 12.31
N SER A 81 -10.46 36.75 13.13
CA SER A 81 -10.72 36.73 14.56
C SER A 81 -10.20 38.02 15.21
N ASN A 82 -10.70 38.37 16.39
CA ASN A 82 -10.20 39.55 17.11
C ASN A 82 -8.69 39.46 17.38
N GLU A 83 -8.17 38.25 17.62
CA GLU A 83 -6.73 38.00 17.81
C GLU A 83 -5.96 38.23 16.51
N ASP A 84 -6.47 37.72 15.39
CA ASP A 84 -5.86 37.91 14.08
C ASP A 84 -5.84 39.38 13.66
N SER A 85 -6.94 40.11 13.86
CA SER A 85 -7.01 41.55 13.59
C SER A 85 -6.03 42.32 14.46
N ALA A 86 -5.95 42.04 15.76
CA ALA A 86 -4.98 42.69 16.66
C ALA A 86 -3.54 42.46 16.20
N LEU A 87 -3.21 41.24 15.76
CA LEU A 87 -1.89 40.90 15.24
C LEU A 87 -1.56 41.64 13.93
N LEU A 88 -2.54 41.83 13.03
CA LEU A 88 -2.36 42.64 11.83
C LEU A 88 -2.03 44.09 12.19
N HIS A 89 -2.80 44.68 13.11
CA HIS A 89 -2.61 46.07 13.55
C HIS A 89 -1.29 46.30 14.28
N GLU A 90 -0.79 45.32 15.03
CA GLU A 90 0.54 45.38 15.69
C GLU A 90 1.70 45.42 14.69
N HIS A 91 1.48 44.95 13.46
CA HIS A 91 2.53 44.70 12.48
C HIS A 91 2.35 45.43 11.16
N LEU A 92 1.57 46.52 11.15
CA LEU A 92 1.30 47.36 9.98
C LEU A 92 2.58 47.84 9.28
N GLU A 93 3.68 48.02 10.02
CA GLU A 93 4.97 48.45 9.46
C GLU A 93 5.56 47.47 8.45
N LEU A 94 5.19 46.19 8.53
CA LEU A 94 5.71 45.13 7.66
C LEU A 94 5.03 45.07 6.31
N PHE A 95 3.83 45.64 6.17
CA PHE A 95 3.02 45.42 4.97
C PHE A 95 3.53 46.24 3.78
N ASN A 96 4.41 47.23 4.03
CA ASN A 96 5.23 47.88 3.00
C ASN A 96 6.35 46.99 2.42
N LEU A 97 6.61 45.81 3.00
CA LEU A 97 7.72 44.96 2.54
C LEU A 97 7.28 44.04 1.40
N PRO A 98 8.14 43.86 0.38
CA PRO A 98 7.84 43.01 -0.77
C PRO A 98 8.07 41.51 -0.52
N PHE A 99 8.58 41.12 0.66
CA PHE A 99 9.08 39.78 0.92
C PHE A 99 8.16 38.97 1.84
N LEU A 100 7.53 37.95 1.24
CA LEU A 100 6.58 37.03 1.87
C LEU A 100 7.17 36.24 3.06
N ASP A 101 8.49 35.99 3.05
CA ASP A 101 9.19 35.22 4.11
C ASP A 101 9.26 35.98 5.45
N GLN A 102 9.35 37.31 5.41
CA GLN A 102 9.36 38.14 6.61
C GLN A 102 7.99 38.20 7.28
N LEU A 103 6.93 38.26 6.45
CA LEU A 103 5.56 38.13 6.90
C LEU A 103 5.31 36.77 7.57
N ALA A 104 5.78 35.68 6.94
CA ALA A 104 5.66 34.33 7.47
C ALA A 104 6.36 34.14 8.83
N LYS A 105 7.56 34.71 8.99
CA LYS A 105 8.34 34.63 10.23
C LYS A 105 7.66 35.33 11.40
N LYS A 106 6.95 36.43 11.15
CA LYS A 106 6.31 37.23 12.20
C LYS A 106 4.87 36.80 12.49
N LEU A 107 4.06 36.54 11.47
CA LEU A 107 2.66 36.13 11.66
C LEU A 107 2.50 34.62 11.90
N GLY A 108 3.48 33.82 11.50
CA GLY A 108 3.49 32.38 11.70
C GLY A 108 2.73 31.58 10.62
N PRO A 109 2.71 30.24 10.75
CA PRO A 109 2.25 29.33 9.70
C PRO A 109 0.75 29.39 9.41
N ASN A 110 -0.06 29.93 10.33
CA ASN A 110 -1.50 30.10 10.13
C ASN A 110 -1.85 31.21 9.13
N TRP A 111 -0.86 32.03 8.78
CA TRP A 111 -0.97 33.15 7.85
C TRP A 111 -0.29 32.85 6.53
N LEU A 112 0.72 31.97 6.49
CA LEU A 112 1.34 31.58 5.25
C LEU A 112 1.78 30.12 5.26
N GLY A 113 1.39 29.41 4.21
CA GLY A 113 1.89 28.07 3.91
C GLY A 113 1.31 27.56 2.59
N PRO A 114 1.60 26.31 2.21
CA PRO A 114 1.08 25.73 0.97
C PRO A 114 -0.46 25.70 0.90
N GLU A 115 -1.12 25.69 2.06
CA GLU A 115 -2.58 25.62 2.20
C GLU A 115 -3.19 26.97 2.64
N VAL A 116 -2.36 28.01 2.82
CA VAL A 116 -2.80 29.34 3.25
C VAL A 116 -2.05 30.41 2.46
N PHE A 117 -2.80 31.19 1.68
CA PHE A 117 -2.29 32.41 1.07
C PHE A 117 -2.75 33.62 1.88
N THR A 118 -1.83 34.49 2.28
CA THR A 118 -2.17 35.81 2.83
C THR A 118 -1.51 36.89 2.01
N TYR A 119 -2.31 37.87 1.63
CA TYR A 119 -1.87 39.14 1.10
C TYR A 119 -2.15 40.23 2.13
N VAL A 120 -1.12 41.01 2.48
CA VAL A 120 -1.32 42.26 3.20
C VAL A 120 -0.55 43.35 2.48
N GLY A 121 -1.25 44.35 1.99
CA GLY A 121 -0.70 45.25 1.01
C GLY A 121 -1.47 46.56 0.86
N PRO A 122 -0.86 47.54 0.18
CA PRO A 122 -1.47 48.86 0.01
C PRO A 122 -2.63 48.79 -0.99
N ILE A 123 -3.61 49.66 -0.78
CA ILE A 123 -4.72 49.90 -1.70
C ILE A 123 -4.44 51.20 -2.46
N SER A 124 -4.72 51.22 -3.76
CA SER A 124 -4.70 52.44 -4.57
C SER A 124 -5.97 52.52 -5.40
N ASN A 125 -6.72 53.63 -5.29
CA ASN A 125 -7.98 53.84 -6.01
C ASN A 125 -8.95 52.65 -5.90
N ASP A 126 -9.18 52.16 -4.68
CA ASP A 126 -10.00 50.97 -4.39
C ASP A 126 -9.56 49.69 -5.12
N CYS A 127 -8.28 49.60 -5.50
CA CYS A 127 -7.70 48.43 -6.16
C CYS A 127 -6.46 47.92 -5.41
N LEU A 128 -6.20 46.62 -5.48
CA LEU A 128 -4.94 46.06 -5.03
C LEU A 128 -3.79 46.47 -5.95
N VAL A 129 -2.61 46.72 -5.37
CA VAL A 129 -1.42 47.07 -6.14
C VAL A 129 -0.80 45.82 -6.77
N TRP A 130 -1.08 45.60 -8.07
CA TRP A 130 -0.67 44.39 -8.80
C TRP A 130 0.82 44.03 -8.69
N PRO A 131 1.79 44.95 -8.85
CA PRO A 131 3.20 44.60 -8.71
C PRO A 131 3.55 44.02 -7.34
N HIS A 132 2.91 44.48 -6.27
CA HIS A 132 3.13 43.98 -4.91
C HIS A 132 2.46 42.61 -4.73
N LEU A 133 1.21 42.47 -5.19
CA LEU A 133 0.49 41.20 -5.18
C LEU A 133 1.19 40.10 -5.99
N TYR A 134 1.74 40.44 -7.16
CA TYR A 134 2.44 39.49 -8.02
C TYR A 134 3.66 38.86 -7.33
N LEU A 135 4.42 39.66 -6.56
CA LEU A 135 5.55 39.15 -5.77
C LEU A 135 5.07 38.16 -4.70
N TYR A 136 3.98 38.48 -4.00
CA TYR A 136 3.38 37.59 -3.01
C TYR A 136 2.91 36.28 -3.63
N LEU A 137 2.20 36.35 -4.76
CA LEU A 137 1.68 35.19 -5.47
C LEU A 137 2.80 34.28 -5.96
N THR A 138 3.82 34.84 -6.61
CA THR A 138 4.94 34.04 -7.15
C THR A 138 5.72 33.35 -6.04
N SER A 139 6.04 34.05 -4.94
CA SER A 139 6.70 33.42 -3.79
C SER A 139 5.85 32.34 -3.10
N TRP A 140 4.53 32.52 -3.04
CA TRP A 140 3.65 31.52 -2.47
C TRP A 140 3.51 30.27 -3.36
N LEU A 141 3.49 30.45 -4.69
CA LEU A 141 3.37 29.33 -5.64
C LEU A 141 4.51 28.32 -5.52
N ASP A 142 5.72 28.75 -5.18
CA ASP A 142 6.85 27.84 -4.94
C ASP A 142 6.54 26.88 -3.76
N LEU A 143 5.93 27.38 -2.68
CA LEU A 143 5.50 26.56 -1.54
C LEU A 143 4.41 25.56 -1.92
N VAL A 144 3.50 25.96 -2.81
CA VAL A 144 2.41 25.09 -3.29
C VAL A 144 2.94 24.00 -4.20
N ALA A 145 3.86 24.33 -5.10
CA ALA A 145 4.46 23.36 -6.02
C ALA A 145 5.15 22.22 -5.27
N GLU A 146 5.94 22.54 -4.24
CA GLU A 146 6.56 21.53 -3.37
C GLU A 146 5.52 20.62 -2.70
N ARG A 147 4.43 21.19 -2.18
CA ARG A 147 3.35 20.43 -1.56
C ARG A 147 2.60 19.55 -2.55
N ALA A 148 2.32 20.06 -3.75
CA ALA A 148 1.64 19.32 -4.81
C ALA A 148 2.49 18.13 -5.28
N LEU A 149 3.81 18.30 -5.41
CA LEU A 149 4.75 17.22 -5.71
C LEU A 149 4.73 16.13 -4.64
N GLU A 150 4.75 16.50 -3.36
CA GLU A 150 4.68 15.54 -2.25
C GLU A 150 3.35 14.77 -2.23
N LEU A 151 2.22 15.46 -2.42
CA LEU A 151 0.92 14.79 -2.51
C LEU A 151 0.84 13.85 -3.71
N ASN A 152 1.39 14.24 -4.86
CA ASN A 152 1.43 13.38 -6.04
C ASN A 152 2.31 12.14 -5.79
N ARG A 153 3.49 12.29 -5.18
CA ARG A 153 4.35 11.18 -4.78
C ARG A 153 3.60 10.16 -3.92
N GLN A 154 2.86 10.64 -2.92
CA GLN A 154 2.06 9.77 -2.06
C GLN A 154 0.92 9.07 -2.82
N ARG A 155 0.24 9.77 -3.75
CA ARG A 155 -0.80 9.17 -4.60
C ARG A 155 -0.23 8.05 -5.48
N VAL A 156 0.91 8.30 -6.13
CA VAL A 156 1.59 7.31 -6.97
C VAL A 156 1.98 6.10 -6.14
N LEU A 157 2.58 6.28 -4.95
CA LEU A 157 2.95 5.18 -4.07
C LEU A 157 1.75 4.35 -3.61
N ARG A 158 0.59 4.98 -3.35
CA ARG A 158 -0.65 4.27 -3.00
C ARG A 158 -1.26 3.50 -4.17
N ALA A 159 -1.01 3.93 -5.40
CA ALA A 159 -1.52 3.28 -6.60
C ALA A 159 -0.72 2.03 -6.99
N ILE A 160 0.48 1.84 -6.45
CA ILE A 160 1.29 0.63 -6.67
C ILE A 160 0.75 -0.48 -5.75
N PRO A 161 0.14 -1.56 -6.29
CA PRO A 161 -0.28 -2.68 -5.48
C PRO A 161 0.94 -3.28 -4.79
N SER A 162 0.92 -3.29 -3.46
CA SER A 162 1.97 -3.94 -2.68
C SER A 162 1.77 -5.46 -2.70
N PRO A 163 2.85 -6.26 -2.86
CA PRO A 163 2.73 -7.70 -2.73
C PRO A 163 2.22 -8.06 -1.32
N PRO A 164 1.55 -9.21 -1.16
CA PRO A 164 1.05 -9.63 0.14
C PRO A 164 2.19 -9.83 1.14
N SER A 165 1.94 -9.47 2.40
CA SER A 165 2.87 -9.64 3.51
C SER A 165 2.47 -10.84 4.36
N TYR A 166 3.44 -11.70 4.70
CA TYR A 166 3.22 -12.90 5.50
C TYR A 166 3.98 -12.83 6.83
N ASN A 167 3.36 -13.29 7.92
CA ASN A 167 4.05 -13.45 9.21
C ASN A 167 4.70 -14.85 9.29
N LEU A 168 5.89 -14.99 8.69
CA LEU A 168 6.58 -16.28 8.58
C LEU A 168 6.85 -16.95 9.93
N ALA A 169 7.14 -16.16 10.98
CA ALA A 169 7.37 -16.69 12.33
C ALA A 169 6.14 -17.44 12.90
N LYS A 170 4.93 -17.08 12.47
CA LYS A 170 3.70 -17.80 12.83
C LYS A 170 3.40 -19.00 11.93
N LEU A 171 3.94 -19.01 10.71
CA LEU A 171 3.69 -20.06 9.72
C LEU A 171 4.67 -21.23 9.85
N PHE A 172 5.95 -20.93 10.10
CA PHE A 172 7.03 -21.92 10.16
C PHE A 172 6.81 -23.07 11.14
N PRO A 173 6.27 -22.87 12.37
CA PRO A 173 6.01 -23.97 13.29
C PRO A 173 4.99 -24.99 12.78
N ALA A 174 4.19 -24.64 11.76
CA ALA A 174 3.25 -25.55 11.13
C ALA A 174 3.88 -26.44 10.05
N LEU A 175 5.11 -26.15 9.60
CA LEU A 175 5.83 -26.99 8.63
C LEU A 175 6.64 -28.07 9.33
N TRP A 176 6.65 -29.24 8.73
CA TRP A 176 7.34 -30.42 9.22
C TRP A 176 8.22 -31.00 8.11
N ILE A 177 9.39 -31.50 8.49
CA ILE A 177 10.23 -32.32 7.62
C ILE A 177 9.78 -33.77 7.78
N LEU A 178 9.56 -34.45 6.65
CA LEU A 178 9.41 -35.90 6.60
C LEU A 178 10.70 -36.51 6.09
N GLU A 179 11.20 -37.54 6.76
CA GLU A 179 12.42 -38.23 6.37
C GLU A 179 12.29 -39.73 6.60
N CYS A 180 12.67 -40.52 5.60
CA CYS A 180 12.85 -41.97 5.70
C CYS A 180 14.30 -42.32 5.37
N GLU A 181 15.08 -42.61 6.41
CA GLU A 181 16.52 -42.91 6.29
C GLU A 181 16.80 -44.18 5.47
N GLU A 182 15.92 -45.19 5.55
CA GLU A 182 16.08 -46.46 4.81
C GLU A 182 16.02 -46.27 3.29
N THR A 183 15.18 -45.35 2.82
CA THR A 183 14.94 -45.11 1.39
C THR A 183 15.51 -43.78 0.91
N ASN A 184 16.16 -43.00 1.79
CA ASN A 184 16.62 -41.64 1.52
C ASN A 184 15.53 -40.73 0.91
N ILE A 185 14.28 -40.91 1.34
CA ILE A 185 13.16 -40.06 0.91
C ILE A 185 13.03 -38.91 1.90
N GLN A 186 12.92 -37.69 1.39
CA GLN A 186 12.64 -36.50 2.18
C GLN A 186 11.54 -35.67 1.52
N GLY A 187 10.66 -35.09 2.33
CA GLY A 187 9.59 -34.22 1.88
C GLY A 187 9.15 -33.23 2.94
N THR A 188 8.18 -32.41 2.58
CA THR A 188 7.54 -31.46 3.49
C THR A 188 6.16 -31.98 3.87
N ALA A 189 5.77 -31.74 5.11
CA ALA A 189 4.38 -31.79 5.53
C ALA A 189 3.99 -30.47 6.20
N PHE A 190 2.69 -30.22 6.32
CA PHE A 190 2.19 -29.12 7.14
C PHE A 190 0.99 -29.56 7.98
N ALA A 191 0.90 -29.02 9.19
CA ALA A 191 -0.26 -29.23 10.04
C ALA A 191 -1.41 -28.31 9.59
N LEU A 192 -2.56 -28.89 9.31
CA LEU A 192 -3.76 -28.20 8.86
C LEU A 192 -4.86 -28.37 9.91
N ALA A 193 -5.52 -27.26 10.26
CA ALA A 193 -6.57 -27.23 11.27
C ALA A 193 -7.67 -28.26 10.94
N ASP A 194 -8.12 -29.00 11.95
CA ASP A 194 -9.15 -30.04 11.88
C ASP A 194 -8.87 -31.22 10.93
N VAL A 195 -7.66 -31.31 10.37
CA VAL A 195 -7.26 -32.37 9.43
C VAL A 195 -6.12 -33.23 9.97
N GLY A 196 -5.02 -32.60 10.40
CA GLY A 196 -3.77 -33.28 10.78
C GLY A 196 -2.60 -32.84 9.91
N LEU A 197 -1.57 -33.69 9.77
CA LEU A 197 -0.43 -33.41 8.91
C LEU A 197 -0.75 -33.80 7.47
N VAL A 198 -0.67 -32.86 6.54
CA VAL A 198 -0.88 -33.07 5.11
C VAL A 198 0.45 -33.13 4.38
N THR A 199 0.60 -34.07 3.46
CA THR A 199 1.79 -34.21 2.61
C THR A 199 1.46 -34.91 1.28
N CYS A 200 2.48 -35.13 0.45
CA CYS A 200 2.39 -36.00 -0.72
C CYS A 200 2.55 -37.47 -0.35
N HIS A 201 1.87 -38.36 -1.05
CA HIS A 201 2.00 -39.80 -0.83
C HIS A 201 3.42 -40.30 -1.09
N HIS A 202 4.06 -39.83 -2.17
CA HIS A 202 5.42 -40.24 -2.53
C HIS A 202 6.50 -39.77 -1.52
N SER A 203 6.18 -38.85 -0.61
CA SER A 203 7.09 -38.41 0.45
C SER A 203 7.18 -39.40 1.62
N LEU A 204 6.44 -40.52 1.55
CA LEU A 204 6.39 -41.55 2.58
C LEU A 204 7.17 -42.81 2.18
N GLY A 205 8.00 -43.31 3.09
CA GLY A 205 8.66 -44.62 3.05
C GLY A 205 8.23 -45.50 4.23
N ALA A 206 8.84 -46.67 4.36
CA ALA A 206 8.46 -47.69 5.37
C ALA A 206 8.61 -47.20 6.81
N SER A 207 9.63 -46.38 7.07
CA SER A 207 10.01 -45.89 8.40
C SER A 207 10.09 -44.35 8.44
N THR A 208 9.20 -43.66 7.72
CA THR A 208 9.15 -42.19 7.73
C THR A 208 8.93 -41.65 9.14
N ARG A 209 9.72 -40.63 9.49
CA ARG A 209 9.57 -39.84 10.71
C ARG A 209 9.34 -38.37 10.37
N ALA A 210 8.65 -37.68 11.26
CA ALA A 210 8.41 -36.24 11.16
C ALA A 210 9.19 -35.48 12.25
N PHE A 211 9.72 -34.30 11.92
CA PHE A 211 10.36 -33.42 12.89
C PHE A 211 10.29 -31.95 12.44
N GLN A 212 10.54 -31.02 13.38
CA GLN A 212 10.60 -29.59 13.09
C GLN A 212 12.03 -29.14 12.80
N TYR A 213 12.19 -28.12 11.95
CA TYR A 213 13.50 -27.64 11.48
C TYR A 213 14.40 -27.13 12.62
N ASP A 214 13.81 -26.59 13.69
CA ASP A 214 14.44 -26.05 14.89
C ASP A 214 14.64 -27.11 16.00
N ALA A 215 14.06 -28.30 15.83
CA ALA A 215 14.23 -29.45 16.72
C ALA A 215 14.58 -30.74 15.93
N PRO A 216 15.67 -30.76 15.14
CA PRO A 216 15.99 -31.86 14.22
C PRO A 216 16.25 -33.21 14.91
N ASN A 217 16.59 -33.19 16.20
CA ASN A 217 16.81 -34.39 17.00
C ASN A 217 15.51 -34.97 17.59
N GLN A 218 14.41 -34.23 17.55
CA GLN A 218 13.12 -34.66 18.07
C GLN A 218 12.25 -35.23 16.94
N LYS A 219 12.58 -36.46 16.53
CA LYS A 219 11.86 -37.18 15.48
C LYS A 219 10.69 -37.99 16.04
N TYR A 220 9.52 -37.81 15.45
CA TYR A 220 8.29 -38.51 15.82
C TYR A 220 7.95 -39.59 14.80
N SER A 221 7.48 -40.74 15.28
CA SER A 221 6.81 -41.71 14.42
C SER A 221 5.47 -41.15 13.94
N ILE A 222 5.15 -41.37 12.66
CA ILE A 222 3.89 -40.95 12.05
C ILE A 222 2.93 -42.14 11.96
N VAL A 223 1.63 -41.86 12.08
CA VAL A 223 0.57 -42.81 11.72
C VAL A 223 -0.09 -42.31 10.44
N VAL A 224 -0.17 -43.16 9.41
CA VAL A 224 -0.88 -42.80 8.18
C VAL A 224 -2.36 -43.01 8.41
N ARG A 225 -3.12 -41.92 8.48
CA ARG A 225 -4.58 -41.95 8.64
C ARG A 225 -5.25 -42.30 7.31
N GLU A 226 -4.89 -41.56 6.26
CA GLU A 226 -5.43 -41.73 4.91
C GLU A 226 -4.33 -41.47 3.87
N ARG A 227 -4.37 -42.17 2.74
CA ARG A 227 -3.46 -41.92 1.60
C ARG A 227 -4.08 -42.36 0.29
N ASN A 228 -3.77 -41.63 -0.77
CA ASN A 228 -4.21 -41.96 -2.13
C ASN A 228 -3.05 -41.72 -3.10
N SER A 229 -2.57 -42.80 -3.71
CA SER A 229 -1.44 -42.77 -4.65
C SER A 229 -1.80 -42.22 -6.02
N THR A 230 -3.09 -42.19 -6.40
CA THR A 230 -3.55 -41.70 -7.72
C THR A 230 -3.54 -40.18 -7.78
N ILE A 231 -3.93 -39.53 -6.68
CA ILE A 231 -3.85 -38.07 -6.55
C ILE A 231 -2.58 -37.62 -5.81
N ASP A 232 -1.79 -38.54 -5.27
CA ASP A 232 -0.52 -38.29 -4.58
C ASP A 232 -0.64 -37.45 -3.30
N LEU A 233 -1.60 -37.82 -2.44
CA LEU A 233 -1.83 -37.17 -1.15
C LEU A 233 -1.84 -38.16 0.00
N ALA A 234 -1.42 -37.69 1.17
CA ALA A 234 -1.57 -38.41 2.42
C ALA A 234 -1.91 -37.45 3.59
N VAL A 235 -2.69 -37.96 4.53
CA VAL A 235 -2.98 -37.34 5.82
C VAL A 235 -2.40 -38.22 6.91
N LEU A 236 -1.59 -37.61 7.76
CA LEU A 236 -0.84 -38.22 8.83
C LEU A 236 -1.33 -37.70 10.18
N GLU A 237 -1.19 -38.55 11.19
CA GLU A 237 -1.41 -38.20 12.59
C GLU A 237 -0.07 -38.09 13.33
N LEU A 238 0.03 -37.04 14.15
CA LEU A 238 1.05 -36.84 15.16
C LEU A 238 0.36 -36.55 16.50
N PRO A 239 1.05 -36.74 17.65
CA PRO A 239 0.51 -36.37 18.96
C PRO A 239 0.00 -34.91 18.98
N ALA A 240 -1.29 -34.73 19.32
CA ALA A 240 -2.06 -33.52 19.07
C ALA A 240 -1.60 -32.27 19.84
N ASP A 241 -1.01 -32.45 21.03
CA ASP A 241 -0.67 -31.35 21.93
C ASP A 241 0.48 -30.44 21.42
N ALA A 242 1.06 -30.76 20.26
CA ALA A 242 2.26 -30.11 19.72
C ALA A 242 2.05 -29.37 18.37
N LEU A 243 0.85 -29.36 17.79
CA LEU A 243 0.68 -28.86 16.41
C LEU A 243 0.25 -27.38 16.35
N THR A 244 1.13 -26.52 15.86
CA THR A 244 0.73 -25.22 15.30
C THR A 244 0.13 -25.47 13.92
N THR A 245 -1.10 -25.05 13.66
CA THR A 245 -1.84 -25.38 12.43
C THR A 245 -2.02 -24.19 11.52
N LEU A 246 -2.03 -24.44 10.21
CA LEU A 246 -2.46 -23.48 9.19
C LEU A 246 -3.99 -23.53 9.01
N ALA A 247 -4.57 -22.40 8.58
CA ALA A 247 -5.98 -22.32 8.24
C ALA A 247 -6.23 -22.77 6.80
N MET A 248 -7.33 -23.50 6.57
CA MET A 248 -7.78 -23.88 5.24
C MET A 248 -8.36 -22.67 4.50
N GLY A 249 -7.94 -22.47 3.26
CA GLY A 249 -8.49 -21.52 2.30
C GLY A 249 -9.41 -22.23 1.30
N SER A 250 -9.51 -21.69 0.09
CA SER A 250 -10.18 -22.37 -1.03
C SER A 250 -9.46 -22.11 -2.34
N ALA A 251 -9.33 -23.15 -3.16
CA ALA A 251 -8.80 -23.05 -4.52
C ALA A 251 -9.89 -22.76 -5.56
N ASP A 252 -11.17 -22.91 -5.22
CA ASP A 252 -12.29 -22.77 -6.17
C ASP A 252 -12.37 -21.34 -6.74
N ALA A 253 -12.08 -20.35 -5.90
CA ALA A 253 -12.05 -18.94 -6.28
C ALA A 253 -10.72 -18.51 -6.92
N ALA A 254 -9.71 -19.39 -6.98
CA ALA A 254 -8.38 -19.00 -7.43
C ALA A 254 -8.41 -18.57 -8.90
N GLN A 255 -7.74 -17.45 -9.20
CA GLN A 255 -7.65 -16.86 -10.54
C GLN A 255 -6.20 -16.74 -10.99
N GLN A 256 -5.98 -16.73 -12.32
CA GLN A 256 -4.66 -16.37 -12.84
C GLN A 256 -4.25 -14.98 -12.35
N MET A 257 -2.95 -14.78 -12.14
CA MET A 257 -2.34 -13.56 -11.57
C MET A 257 -2.59 -13.34 -10.08
N GLU A 258 -3.28 -14.24 -9.38
CA GLU A 258 -3.34 -14.19 -7.91
C GLU A 258 -2.02 -14.63 -7.28
N HIS A 259 -1.63 -13.92 -6.22
CA HIS A 259 -0.42 -14.23 -5.47
C HIS A 259 -0.56 -15.52 -4.68
N VAL A 260 0.49 -16.32 -4.73
CA VAL A 260 0.64 -17.52 -3.90
C VAL A 260 2.00 -17.53 -3.21
N LEU A 261 2.07 -18.22 -2.08
CA LEU A 261 3.32 -18.51 -1.38
C LEU A 261 3.48 -20.02 -1.21
N VAL A 262 4.49 -20.60 -1.83
CA VAL A 262 4.86 -22.00 -1.60
C VAL A 262 5.88 -22.06 -0.48
N MET A 263 5.69 -22.96 0.48
CA MET A 263 6.64 -23.17 1.57
C MET A 263 7.06 -24.63 1.68
N GLY A 264 8.31 -24.89 2.07
CA GLY A 264 8.76 -26.24 2.36
C GLY A 264 10.24 -26.33 2.72
N HIS A 265 10.76 -27.57 2.69
CA HIS A 265 12.10 -27.94 3.11
C HIS A 265 12.84 -28.65 1.98
N PRO A 266 13.30 -27.92 0.94
CA PRO A 266 13.95 -28.53 -0.20
C PRO A 266 15.33 -29.08 0.14
N ASN A 267 15.52 -30.40 0.06
CA ASN A 267 16.79 -31.08 0.39
C ASN A 267 17.38 -30.63 1.74
N TYR A 268 16.53 -30.58 2.77
CA TYR A 268 16.86 -30.11 4.12
C TYR A 268 18.17 -30.69 4.65
N ARG A 269 18.94 -29.81 5.28
CA ARG A 269 20.10 -30.11 6.11
C ARG A 269 19.91 -29.47 7.48
N VAL A 270 20.54 -30.08 8.49
CA VAL A 270 20.50 -29.54 9.86
C VAL A 270 21.01 -28.09 9.87
N GLY A 271 20.18 -27.19 10.38
CA GLY A 271 20.44 -25.75 10.41
C GLY A 271 19.71 -24.95 9.32
N ASP A 272 19.13 -25.61 8.33
CA ASP A 272 18.31 -24.95 7.32
C ASP A 272 16.98 -24.46 7.93
N THR A 273 16.52 -23.31 7.46
CA THR A 273 15.18 -22.79 7.75
C THR A 273 14.20 -23.20 6.64
N PRO A 274 12.88 -23.11 6.87
CA PRO A 274 11.91 -23.31 5.80
C PRO A 274 12.14 -22.33 4.65
N VAL A 275 12.10 -22.83 3.42
CA VAL A 275 12.20 -22.03 2.21
C VAL A 275 10.81 -21.54 1.83
N THR A 276 10.72 -20.25 1.48
CA THR A 276 9.48 -19.61 1.01
C THR A 276 9.68 -19.08 -0.40
N ILE A 277 8.76 -19.41 -1.29
CA ILE A 277 8.87 -19.12 -2.72
C ILE A 277 7.60 -18.38 -3.15
N PRO A 278 7.67 -17.05 -3.35
CA PRO A 278 6.53 -16.30 -3.85
C PRO A 278 6.29 -16.62 -5.32
N GLY A 279 5.03 -16.60 -5.72
CA GLY A 279 4.65 -16.74 -7.11
C GLY A 279 3.24 -16.24 -7.38
N LEU A 280 2.78 -16.55 -8.58
CA LEU A 280 1.45 -16.30 -9.09
C LEU A 280 0.83 -17.61 -9.54
N VAL A 281 -0.49 -17.68 -9.54
CA VAL A 281 -1.22 -18.67 -10.34
C VAL A 281 -1.05 -18.30 -11.82
N VAL A 282 -0.47 -19.18 -12.61
CA VAL A 282 -0.24 -18.97 -14.05
C VAL A 282 -1.20 -19.76 -14.93
N GLY A 283 -1.96 -20.69 -14.36
CA GLY A 283 -2.96 -21.46 -15.10
C GLY A 283 -3.55 -22.59 -14.29
N PHE A 284 -4.32 -23.43 -14.98
CA PHE A 284 -4.98 -24.59 -14.40
C PHE A 284 -4.82 -25.79 -15.34
N ARG A 285 -4.68 -26.97 -14.77
CA ARG A 285 -4.60 -28.22 -15.53
C ARG A 285 -5.29 -29.35 -14.79
N THR A 286 -6.12 -30.12 -15.48
CA THR A 286 -6.75 -31.30 -14.89
C THR A 286 -5.80 -32.50 -14.98
N VAL A 287 -5.46 -33.09 -13.84
CA VAL A 287 -4.62 -34.30 -13.73
C VAL A 287 -5.30 -35.26 -12.77
N SER A 288 -5.47 -36.53 -13.17
CA SER A 288 -6.19 -37.54 -12.38
C SER A 288 -7.60 -37.08 -11.94
N GLY A 289 -8.31 -36.33 -12.80
CA GLY A 289 -9.64 -35.79 -12.49
C GLY A 289 -9.65 -34.58 -11.56
N VAL A 290 -8.49 -34.11 -11.08
CA VAL A 290 -8.36 -32.97 -10.17
C VAL A 290 -7.87 -31.73 -10.94
N ARG A 291 -8.59 -30.60 -10.81
CA ARG A 291 -8.19 -29.30 -11.39
C ARG A 291 -7.04 -28.71 -10.57
N ARG A 292 -5.79 -28.97 -10.97
CA ARG A 292 -4.58 -28.46 -10.33
C ARG A 292 -4.33 -27.00 -10.69
N LEU A 293 -3.75 -26.25 -9.75
CA LEU A 293 -3.26 -24.90 -9.98
C LEU A 293 -1.83 -24.99 -10.53
N LEU A 294 -1.52 -24.22 -11.56
CA LEU A 294 -0.15 -24.06 -12.05
C LEU A 294 0.40 -22.77 -11.47
N THR A 295 1.65 -22.80 -11.01
CA THR A 295 2.32 -21.63 -10.45
C THR A 295 3.69 -21.41 -11.08
N ASN A 296 4.14 -20.16 -11.14
CA ASN A 296 5.54 -19.85 -11.46
C ASN A 296 6.46 -19.96 -10.23
N ALA A 297 5.90 -20.14 -9.02
CA ALA A 297 6.69 -20.45 -7.85
C ALA A 297 7.39 -21.79 -8.09
N ALA A 298 8.71 -21.78 -8.05
CA ALA A 298 9.46 -22.92 -8.49
C ALA A 298 9.44 -24.02 -7.41
N ILE A 299 8.66 -25.06 -7.65
CA ILE A 299 8.58 -26.25 -6.79
C ILE A 299 9.80 -27.12 -7.09
N VAL A 300 10.56 -27.51 -6.07
CA VAL A 300 11.75 -28.38 -6.21
C VAL A 300 11.67 -29.57 -5.27
N ALA A 301 12.51 -30.57 -5.48
CA ALA A 301 12.62 -31.73 -4.61
C ALA A 301 12.75 -31.32 -3.12
N GLY A 302 11.92 -31.91 -2.28
CA GLY A 302 11.77 -31.61 -0.85
C GLY A 302 10.71 -30.55 -0.52
N CYS A 303 10.28 -29.69 -1.46
CA CYS A 303 9.09 -28.85 -1.28
C CYS A 303 7.77 -29.64 -1.46
N SER A 304 7.82 -30.84 -2.04
CA SER A 304 6.65 -31.71 -2.21
C SER A 304 5.99 -32.00 -0.85
N GLY A 305 4.66 -31.88 -0.84
CA GLY A 305 3.83 -31.96 0.35
C GLY A 305 3.73 -30.65 1.14
N GLY A 306 4.48 -29.61 0.76
CA GLY A 306 4.43 -28.29 1.38
C GLY A 306 3.16 -27.49 1.03
N PRO A 307 2.76 -26.55 1.89
CA PRO A 307 1.56 -25.76 1.69
C PRO A 307 1.76 -24.69 0.62
N VAL A 308 0.69 -24.41 -0.10
CA VAL A 308 0.54 -23.30 -1.04
C VAL A 308 -0.49 -22.35 -0.45
N LEU A 309 -0.06 -21.15 -0.07
CA LEU A 309 -0.91 -20.15 0.59
C LEU A 309 -1.43 -19.09 -0.38
N ASP A 310 -2.64 -18.59 -0.13
CA ASP A 310 -3.16 -17.37 -0.74
C ASP A 310 -2.58 -16.09 -0.08
N SER A 311 -2.95 -14.92 -0.58
CA SER A 311 -2.54 -13.62 -0.03
C SER A 311 -2.99 -13.36 1.42
N ALA A 312 -3.94 -14.14 1.95
CA ALA A 312 -4.39 -14.07 3.34
C ALA A 312 -3.65 -15.07 4.26
N GLY A 313 -2.70 -15.85 3.71
CA GLY A 313 -1.94 -16.86 4.45
C GLY A 313 -2.72 -18.15 4.71
N LYS A 314 -3.81 -18.41 3.97
CA LYS A 314 -4.59 -19.64 4.08
C LYS A 314 -4.16 -20.65 3.03
N VAL A 315 -4.20 -21.94 3.37
CA VAL A 315 -3.79 -23.02 2.46
C VAL A 315 -4.83 -23.22 1.37
N ILE A 316 -4.45 -22.97 0.12
CA ILE A 316 -5.27 -23.24 -1.07
C ILE A 316 -4.77 -24.45 -1.86
N GLY A 317 -3.59 -24.98 -1.54
CA GLY A 317 -3.11 -26.19 -2.19
C GLY A 317 -1.90 -26.84 -1.55
N ILE A 318 -1.49 -27.96 -2.14
CA ILE A 318 -0.35 -28.78 -1.75
C ILE A 318 0.62 -28.83 -2.94
N ALA A 319 1.88 -28.47 -2.73
CA ALA A 319 2.92 -28.54 -3.76
C ALA A 319 3.28 -30.01 -4.00
N VAL A 320 3.25 -30.50 -5.25
CA VAL A 320 3.35 -31.96 -5.50
C VAL A 320 4.50 -32.35 -6.41
N THR A 321 4.84 -31.55 -7.43
CA THR A 321 6.06 -31.80 -8.19
C THR A 321 6.55 -30.52 -8.87
N GLY A 322 7.87 -30.39 -8.90
CA GLY A 322 8.64 -29.59 -9.85
C GLY A 322 10.10 -30.06 -9.79
N SER A 323 10.89 -29.72 -10.82
CA SER A 323 12.27 -30.16 -11.10
C SER A 323 13.14 -30.66 -9.93
N ASP A 324 14.00 -31.65 -10.19
CA ASP A 324 14.95 -32.25 -9.24
C ASP A 324 15.86 -31.26 -8.49
N LYS A 325 16.16 -30.08 -9.07
CA LYS A 325 17.01 -29.04 -8.47
C LYS A 325 16.51 -27.64 -8.85
N ILE A 326 16.83 -26.66 -8.01
CA ILE A 326 16.58 -25.23 -8.33
C ILE A 326 17.24 -24.84 -9.67
N SER A 327 18.46 -25.33 -9.91
CA SER A 327 19.19 -25.05 -11.16
C SER A 327 18.58 -25.70 -12.41
N THR A 328 17.62 -26.63 -12.27
CA THR A 328 16.95 -27.32 -13.37
C THR A 328 15.45 -26.99 -13.49
N GLN A 329 14.97 -25.97 -12.78
CA GLN A 329 13.56 -25.52 -12.79
C GLN A 329 13.02 -25.22 -14.19
N ASN A 330 13.84 -24.64 -15.06
CA ASN A 330 13.46 -24.34 -16.45
C ASN A 330 13.23 -25.59 -17.34
N ARG A 331 13.37 -26.82 -16.81
CA ARG A 331 13.18 -28.08 -17.56
C ARG A 331 11.84 -28.75 -17.28
N THR A 332 10.96 -28.17 -16.45
CA THR A 332 9.65 -28.75 -16.13
C THR A 332 8.53 -27.73 -16.33
N GLU A 333 7.55 -28.05 -17.17
CA GLU A 333 6.34 -27.23 -17.35
C GLU A 333 5.29 -27.48 -16.25
N ASP A 334 5.57 -28.40 -15.33
CA ASP A 334 4.60 -29.03 -14.44
C ASP A 334 4.75 -28.61 -12.97
N HIS A 335 4.96 -27.31 -12.72
CA HIS A 335 4.85 -26.74 -11.37
C HIS A 335 3.38 -26.71 -10.95
N ALA A 336 2.87 -27.86 -10.52
CA ALA A 336 1.47 -28.08 -10.20
C ALA A 336 1.25 -28.22 -8.69
N CYS A 337 0.21 -27.54 -8.23
CA CYS A 337 -0.31 -27.61 -6.88
C CYS A 337 -1.65 -28.36 -6.91
N ILE A 338 -1.82 -29.34 -6.03
CA ILE A 338 -3.11 -29.98 -5.83
C ILE A 338 -4.00 -29.04 -5.01
N PRO A 339 -5.24 -28.73 -5.44
CA PRO A 339 -6.15 -27.89 -4.67
C PRO A 339 -6.45 -28.51 -3.32
N ILE A 340 -6.59 -27.68 -2.29
CA ILE A 340 -6.81 -28.14 -0.91
C ILE A 340 -8.08 -28.98 -0.76
N GLU A 341 -9.08 -28.74 -1.61
CA GLU A 341 -10.33 -29.49 -1.68
C GLU A 341 -10.14 -30.97 -2.04
N ALA A 342 -9.03 -31.33 -2.71
CA ALA A 342 -8.72 -32.71 -3.07
C ALA A 342 -8.49 -33.63 -1.86
N LEU A 343 -8.28 -33.07 -0.66
CA LEU A 343 -8.25 -33.85 0.58
C LEU A 343 -9.53 -34.67 0.80
N LYS A 344 -10.68 -34.21 0.30
CA LYS A 344 -11.96 -34.93 0.37
C LYS A 344 -12.00 -36.22 -0.47
N LEU A 345 -11.04 -36.38 -1.38
CA LEU A 345 -10.97 -37.51 -2.33
C LEU A 345 -9.98 -38.59 -1.87
N ILE A 346 -9.34 -38.45 -0.70
CA ILE A 346 -8.31 -39.41 -0.26
C ILE A 346 -8.94 -40.74 0.15
N GLY A 347 -10.09 -40.72 0.83
CA GLY A 347 -10.78 -41.90 1.35
C GLY A 347 -11.82 -42.55 0.41
N THR A 348 -11.99 -42.05 -0.82
CA THR A 348 -12.93 -42.60 -1.83
C THR A 348 -12.26 -43.61 -2.75
#